data_AF-A0A643K038-F1
#
_entry.id   AF-A0A643K038-F1
#
_cell.length_a   1.000
_cell.length_b   1.000
_cell.length_c   1.000
_cell.angle_alpha   90.00
_cell.angle_beta   90.00
_cell.angle_gamma   90.00
#
_symmetry.space_group_name_H-M   'P 1'
#
loop_
_entity.id
_entity.type
_entity.pdbx_description
1 polymer ?
#
loop_
_entity_poly.entity_id
_entity_poly.type
_entity_poly.pdbx_seq_one_letter_code
_entity_poly.pdbx_strand_id
1 'polypeptide(L)' 'MFRKLRNHDGTPLIALDKDELEMDGVLEGGETPDEKQMHVQRLGEGVYVVRDVSDGGIAEIPEIVPR' A
#
# COMPACT_ATOMS: atom_id res chain seq x y z
N MET A 1 11.95 4.22 6.43
CA MET A 1 12.15 3.19 7.49
C MET A 1 12.20 1.81 6.83
N PHE A 2 13.04 0.88 7.29
CA PHE A 2 13.03 -0.50 6.77
C PHE A 2 11.97 -1.35 7.47
N ARG A 3 11.20 -2.12 6.70
CA ARG A 3 10.21 -3.06 7.19
C ARG A 3 10.64 -4.48 6.80
N LYS A 4 10.33 -5.47 7.64
CA LYS A 4 10.65 -6.89 7.39
C LYS A 4 9.49 -7.58 6.66
N LEU A 5 9.80 -8.36 5.62
CA LEU A 5 8.86 -9.26 4.97
C LEU A 5 8.42 -10.37 5.94
N ARG A 6 7.12 -10.56 6.11
CA ARG A 6 6.53 -11.60 6.95
C ARG A 6 5.91 -12.66 6.07
N ASN A 7 6.00 -13.92 6.47
CA ASN A 7 5.25 -15.01 5.85
C ASN A 7 3.92 -15.15 6.58
N HIS A 8 2.82 -15.12 5.84
CA HIS A 8 1.48 -15.39 6.31
C HIS A 8 0.86 -16.45 5.41
N ASP A 9 0.81 -17.70 5.90
CA ASP A 9 0.27 -18.85 5.18
C ASP A 9 0.83 -19.05 3.75
N GLY A 10 2.15 -18.87 3.60
CA GLY A 10 2.86 -18.98 2.33
C GLY A 10 2.85 -17.68 1.51
N THR A 11 2.11 -16.67 1.95
CA THR A 11 2.02 -15.37 1.30
C THR A 11 2.98 -14.37 1.95
N PRO A 12 3.89 -13.75 1.17
CA PRO A 12 4.77 -12.70 1.69
C PRO A 12 4.00 -11.38 1.87
N LEU A 13 4.06 -10.82 3.08
CA LEU A 13 3.40 -9.55 3.45
C LEU A 13 4.39 -8.53 4.01
N ILE A 14 4.13 -7.25 3.74
CA ILE A 14 4.78 -6.12 4.38
C ILE A 14 3.73 -5.27 5.10
N ALA A 15 4.06 -4.79 6.30
CA ALA A 15 3.19 -3.88 7.02
C ALA A 15 3.52 -2.43 6.65
N LEU A 16 2.52 -1.71 6.17
CA LEU A 16 2.57 -0.26 5.96
C LEU A 16 2.33 0.48 7.28
N ASP A 17 2.61 1.78 7.30
CA ASP A 17 2.40 2.59 8.49
C ASP A 17 0.93 2.95 8.66
N LYS A 18 0.40 2.77 9.87
CA LYS A 18 -1.02 3.01 10.15
C LYS A 18 -1.36 4.50 10.08
N ASP A 19 -0.47 5.36 10.57
CA ASP A 19 -0.72 6.79 10.65
C ASP A 19 -0.70 7.40 9.24
N GLU A 20 0.24 6.97 8.39
CA GLU A 20 0.29 7.38 6.98
C GLU A 20 -0.98 6.95 6.22
N LEU A 21 -1.42 5.71 6.41
CA LEU A 21 -2.62 5.19 5.76
C LEU A 21 -3.91 5.87 6.26
N GLU A 22 -4.00 6.24 7.54
CA GLU A 22 -5.12 7.04 8.07
C GLU A 22 -5.11 8.45 7.48
N MET A 23 -3.94 9.09 7.40
CA MET A 23 -3.79 10.42 6.81
C MET A 23 -4.24 10.46 5.34
N ASP A 24 -3.96 9.38 4.61
CA ASP A 24 -4.36 9.21 3.21
C ASP A 24 -5.80 8.70 3.04
N GLY A 25 -6.53 8.44 4.14
CA GLY A 25 -7.91 7.94 4.11
C GLY A 25 -8.07 6.50 3.61
N VAL A 26 -6.97 5.73 3.59
CA VAL A 26 -6.98 4.30 3.22
C VAL A 26 -7.59 3.45 4.33
N LEU A 27 -7.42 3.88 5.58
CA LEU A 27 -8.06 3.28 6.75
C LEU A 27 -9.25 4.12 7.21
N GLU A 28 -10.28 3.45 7.71
CA GLU A 28 -11.49 4.08 8.26
C GLU A 28 -11.48 3.94 9.78
N GLY A 29 -11.31 5.04 10.51
CA GLY A 29 -11.21 4.99 11.98
C GLY A 29 -10.05 4.14 12.51
N GLY A 30 -9.02 3.96 11.69
CA GLY A 30 -7.85 3.14 12.02
C GLY A 30 -8.04 1.64 11.86
N GLU A 31 -9.15 1.21 11.27
CA GLU A 31 -9.38 -0.17 10.89
C GLU A 31 -9.18 -0.34 9.37
N THR A 32 -8.69 -1.52 8.99
CA THR A 32 -8.60 -1.91 7.57
C THR A 32 -9.98 -2.38 7.12
N PRO A 33 -10.60 -1.76 6.10
CA PRO A 33 -11.90 -2.21 5.62
C PRO A 33 -11.80 -3.62 5.03
N ASP A 34 -12.77 -4.49 5.33
CA ASP A 34 -12.75 -5.93 4.99
C ASP A 34 -12.59 -6.21 3.48
N GLU A 35 -12.97 -5.27 2.62
CA GLU A 35 -12.90 -5.40 1.16
C GLU A 35 -12.02 -4.35 0.49
N LYS A 36 -11.16 -3.66 1.25
CA LYS A 36 -10.27 -2.62 0.70
C LYS A 36 -9.30 -3.24 -0.31
N GLN A 37 -9.45 -2.87 -1.58
CA GLN A 37 -8.53 -3.30 -2.63
C GLN A 37 -7.34 -2.35 -2.73
N MET A 38 -6.16 -2.92 -2.92
CA MET A 38 -4.93 -2.17 -3.23
C MET A 38 -4.41 -2.66 -4.58
N HIS A 39 -3.99 -1.74 -5.44
CA HIS A 39 -3.35 -2.09 -6.70
C HIS A 39 -1.83 -2.23 -6.50
N VAL A 40 -1.31 -3.43 -6.73
CA VAL A 40 0.14 -3.70 -6.64
C VAL A 40 0.72 -3.80 -8.05
N GLN A 41 1.72 -2.97 -8.34
CA GLN A 41 2.39 -2.93 -9.63
C GLN A 41 3.90 -3.07 -9.47
N ARG A 42 4.50 -3.99 -10.23
CA ARG A 42 5.96 -4.10 -10.36
C ARG A 42 6.46 -3.06 -11.36
N LEU A 43 7.40 -2.21 -10.94
CA LEU A 43 8.04 -1.20 -11.79
C LEU A 43 9.42 -1.65 -12.29
N GLY A 44 10.04 -2.61 -11.62
CA GLY A 44 11.35 -3.14 -11.97
C GLY A 44 11.74 -4.36 -11.12
N GLU A 45 12.98 -4.83 -11.26
CA GLU A 45 13.49 -5.89 -10.39
C GLU A 45 13.58 -5.39 -8.94
N GLY A 46 12.88 -6.08 -8.03
CA GLY A 46 12.84 -5.71 -6.60
C GLY A 46 12.06 -4.44 -6.29
N VAL A 47 11.43 -3.77 -7.27
CA VAL A 47 10.73 -2.49 -7.08
C VAL A 47 9.24 -2.65 -7.35
N TYR A 48 8.44 -2.36 -6.32
CA TYR A 48 6.99 -2.49 -6.33
C TYR A 48 6.37 -1.20 -5.78
N VAL A 49 5.24 -0.79 -6.36
CA VAL A 49 4.39 0.26 -5.83
C VAL A 49 3.03 -0.32 -5.45
N VAL A 50 2.52 0.09 -4.29
CA VAL A 50 1.19 -0.26 -3.80
C VAL A 50 0.38 1.04 -3.82
N ARG A 51 -0.79 1.01 -4.45
CA ARG A 51 -1.61 2.21 -4.71
C ARG A 51 -3.04 1.96 -4.27
N ASP A 52 -3.65 2.96 -3.66
CA ASP A 52 -5.02 2.86 -3.22
C ASP A 52 -5.99 2.70 -4.40
N VAL A 53 -7.06 1.93 -4.19
CA VAL A 53 -8.20 1.84 -5.09
C VAL A 53 -9.41 2.43 -4.36
N SER A 54 -10.02 3.44 -4.99
CA SER A 54 -11.21 4.12 -4.51
C SER A 54 -12.24 4.25 -5.64
N ASP A 55 -13.42 4.78 -5.34
CA ASP A 55 -14.46 5.08 -6.34
C ASP A 55 -13.95 6.05 -7.44
N GLY A 56 -12.95 6.86 -7.12
CA GLY A 56 -12.28 7.77 -8.06
C GLY A 56 -11.23 7.11 -8.96
N GLY A 57 -10.96 5.80 -8.77
CA GLY A 57 -9.97 5.04 -9.52
C GLY A 57 -8.74 4.65 -8.68
N ILE A 58 -7.65 4.34 -9.37
CA ILE A 58 -6.37 3.96 -8.78
C ILE A 58 -5.52 5.21 -8.58
N ALA A 59 -4.97 5.41 -7.39
CA ALA A 59 -4.08 6.54 -7.11
C ALA A 59 -2.93 6.62 -8.13
N GLU A 60 -2.63 7.81 -8.63
CA GLU A 60 -1.58 8.02 -9.63
C GLU A 60 -0.17 7.91 -9.03
N ILE A 61 0.81 7.52 -9.87
CA ILE A 61 2.22 7.54 -9.47
C ILE A 61 2.73 8.96 -9.72
N PRO A 62 3.24 9.69 -8.71
CA PRO A 62 3.81 11.01 -8.92
C PRO A 62 5.01 10.96 -9.87
N GLU A 63 5.16 11.97 -10.74
CA GLU A 63 6.29 12.08 -11.66
C GLU A 63 7.65 12.21 -10.96
N ILE A 64 7.64 12.72 -9.72
CA ILE A 64 8.82 12.83 -8.85
C ILE A 64 8.55 12.02 -7.59
N VAL A 65 9.16 10.84 -7.52
CA VAL A 65 9.25 10.08 -6.27
C VAL A 65 10.46 10.61 -5.50
N PRO A 66 10.29 11.31 -4.36
CA PRO A 66 11.42 11.73 -3.56
C PRO A 66 12.25 10.50 -3.14
N ARG A 67 13.58 10.62 -3.28
CA ARG A 67 14.53 9.57 -2.91
C ARG A 67 14.79 9.54 -1.41
#